data_AF-A0A522YF07-F1
#
_entry.id   AF-A0A522YF07-F1
#
_cell.length_a   1.000
_cell.length_b   1.000
_cell.length_c   1.000
_cell.angle_alpha   90.00
_cell.angle_beta   90.00
_cell.angle_gamma   90.00
#
_symmetry.space_group_name_H-M   'P 1'
#
loop_
_entity.id
_entity.type
_entity.pdbx_description
1 polymer ?
#
loop_
_entity_poly.entity_id
_entity_poly.type
_entity_poly.pdbx_seq_one_letter_code
_entity_poly.pdbx_strand_id
1 'polypeptide(L)'
;MGPWAGRALRFGIAGSFLAYAPSLSEGYGLPKLAVLALGVAAAWAALARAASRGEAVARSTPLDRPLAAAALAFAAALAASPDRFLGVVGVYSLYAEGLFAFLLCALAFRAAAGSDLPERPEALPDALVWSALAVGAVAVLQAFGSERVLGLRPLVTGRAGSTMGDPVLLGAVLAAAVPAALAAARAPSSRRRWLGRAGALAALAGTAASGSRGAFLAAGAGAAVWAALEFRERPGTRRAVLAAAALVAGIGLWGAGRAAGRSDSARLALWSALPAIVREDPLFGAGPARFQAAMRRHRSAEFV
;
A
#
# COMPACT_ATOMS: atom_id res chain seq x y z
N MET A 1 -16.48 -3.68 23.46
CA MET A 1 -15.23 -3.54 22.66
C MET A 1 -14.86 -2.07 22.58
N GLY A 2 -13.64 -1.71 22.97
CA GLY A 2 -13.28 -0.31 23.18
C GLY A 2 -13.13 0.49 21.87
N PRO A 3 -13.82 1.64 21.70
CA PRO A 3 -13.67 2.53 20.53
C PRO A 3 -12.24 3.05 20.35
N TRP A 4 -11.40 2.88 21.37
CA TRP A 4 -9.99 3.26 21.41
C TRP A 4 -9.12 2.48 20.43
N ALA A 5 -9.34 1.16 20.26
CA ALA A 5 -8.53 0.36 19.33
C ALA A 5 -8.72 0.85 17.88
N GLY A 6 -9.97 1.05 17.47
CA GLY A 6 -10.29 1.59 16.14
C GLY A 6 -9.83 3.05 15.96
N ARG A 7 -9.77 3.88 17.02
CA ARG A 7 -9.17 5.23 16.95
C ARG A 7 -7.66 5.16 16.75
N ALA A 8 -6.98 4.32 17.51
CA ALA A 8 -5.54 4.12 17.43
C ALA A 8 -5.10 3.60 16.05
N LEU A 9 -5.83 2.65 15.47
CA LEU A 9 -5.57 2.16 14.13
C LEU A 9 -5.80 3.23 13.06
N ARG A 10 -6.85 4.05 13.17
CA ARG A 10 -7.06 5.17 12.25
C ARG A 10 -5.93 6.18 12.31
N PHE A 11 -5.44 6.49 13.51
CA PHE A 11 -4.26 7.31 13.69
C PHE A 11 -3.03 6.67 13.02
N GLY A 12 -2.78 5.37 13.25
CA GLY A 12 -1.66 4.65 12.64
C GLY A 12 -1.74 4.65 11.11
N ILE A 13 -2.89 4.31 10.53
CA ILE A 13 -3.10 4.27 9.07
C ILE A 13 -2.95 5.67 8.48
N ALA A 14 -3.72 6.65 8.95
CA ALA A 14 -3.69 7.98 8.37
C ALA A 14 -2.36 8.70 8.60
N GLY A 15 -1.82 8.57 9.80
CA GLY A 15 -0.51 9.10 10.14
C GLY A 15 0.60 8.47 9.30
N SER A 16 0.57 7.16 9.05
CA SER A 16 1.57 6.50 8.19
C SER A 16 1.51 6.92 6.72
N PHE A 17 0.43 7.52 6.25
CA PHE A 17 0.37 8.03 4.87
C PHE A 17 0.96 9.44 4.78
N LEU A 18 0.83 10.21 5.85
CA LEU A 18 1.20 11.62 5.89
C LEU A 18 2.57 11.87 6.51
N ALA A 19 3.07 10.96 7.35
CA ALA A 19 4.33 11.12 8.06
C ALA A 19 5.51 11.18 7.08
N TYR A 20 6.28 12.27 7.16
CA TYR A 20 7.58 12.42 6.51
C TYR A 20 8.48 13.28 7.41
N ALA A 21 9.78 13.05 7.37
CA ALA A 21 10.75 13.78 8.18
C ALA A 21 11.98 14.09 7.30
N PRO A 22 12.04 15.27 6.66
CA PRO A 22 13.09 15.58 5.69
C PRO A 22 14.49 15.69 6.33
N SER A 23 14.56 15.81 7.65
CA SER A 23 15.83 15.82 8.42
C SER A 23 16.43 14.43 8.62
N LEU A 24 15.69 13.35 8.35
CA LEU A 24 16.21 11.98 8.45
C LEU A 24 16.86 11.55 7.13
N SER A 25 17.90 10.72 7.24
CA SER A 25 18.58 10.11 6.09
C SER A 25 17.62 9.23 5.26
N GLU A 26 16.70 8.55 5.95
CA GLU A 26 15.48 7.97 5.40
C GLU A 26 14.28 8.78 5.90
N GLY A 27 13.86 9.76 5.10
CA GLY A 27 12.82 10.71 5.48
C GLY A 27 11.39 10.26 5.19
N TYR A 28 11.19 9.07 4.62
CA TYR A 28 9.88 8.65 4.09
C TYR A 28 9.39 7.35 4.71
N GLY A 29 10.09 6.23 4.57
CA GLY A 29 9.70 4.94 5.13
C GLY A 29 9.74 4.87 6.66
N LEU A 30 10.81 5.32 7.31
CA LEU A 30 10.98 5.20 8.76
C LEU A 30 9.91 5.98 9.55
N PRO A 31 9.60 7.26 9.25
CA PRO A 31 8.53 7.97 9.93
C PRO A 31 7.17 7.26 9.82
N LYS A 32 6.88 6.64 8.67
CA LYS A 32 5.61 5.95 8.44
C LYS A 32 5.52 4.66 9.24
N LEU A 33 6.58 3.85 9.22
CA LEU A 33 6.65 2.64 10.03
C LEU A 33 6.56 2.95 11.52
N ALA A 34 7.21 4.02 11.99
CA ALA A 34 7.14 4.45 13.38
C ALA A 34 5.71 4.87 13.77
N VAL A 35 5.04 5.72 12.98
CA VAL A 35 3.67 6.14 13.27
C VAL A 35 2.68 4.98 13.20
N LEU A 36 2.85 4.08 12.22
CA LEU A 36 2.05 2.86 12.15
C LEU A 36 2.27 1.98 13.38
N ALA A 37 3.52 1.77 13.79
CA ALA A 37 3.88 0.98 14.97
C ALA A 37 3.25 1.55 16.25
N LEU A 38 3.28 2.87 16.44
CA LEU A 38 2.61 3.53 17.57
C LEU A 38 1.09 3.30 17.55
N GLY A 39 0.45 3.46 16.38
CA GLY A 39 -0.98 3.21 16.22
C GLY A 39 -1.37 1.75 16.50
N VAL A 40 -0.58 0.79 16.00
CA VAL A 40 -0.78 -0.65 16.23
C VAL A 40 -0.54 -1.01 17.69
N ALA A 41 0.52 -0.51 18.32
CA ALA A 41 0.81 -0.75 19.74
C ALA A 41 -0.31 -0.22 20.64
N ALA A 42 -0.78 1.01 20.39
CA ALA A 42 -1.90 1.60 21.13
C ALA A 42 -3.22 0.82 20.90
N ALA A 43 -3.44 0.30 19.69
CA ALA A 43 -4.58 -0.55 19.42
C ALA A 43 -4.53 -1.86 20.21
N TRP A 44 -3.37 -2.54 20.22
CA TRP A 44 -3.16 -3.76 21.00
C TRP A 44 -3.26 -3.51 22.51
N ALA A 45 -2.77 -2.39 23.03
CA ALA A 45 -2.96 -2.01 24.44
C ALA A 45 -4.46 -1.84 24.78
N ALA A 46 -5.23 -1.18 23.90
CA ALA A 46 -6.68 -1.04 24.08
C ALA A 46 -7.41 -2.38 24.03
N LEU A 47 -7.00 -3.28 23.12
CA LEU A 47 -7.53 -4.63 23.01
C LEU A 47 -7.18 -5.48 24.24
N ALA A 48 -5.94 -5.42 24.74
CA ALA A 48 -5.53 -6.12 25.96
C ALA A 48 -6.35 -5.65 27.19
N ARG A 49 -6.61 -4.34 27.31
CA ARG A 49 -7.48 -3.78 28.36
C ARG A 49 -8.95 -4.19 28.21
N ALA A 50 -9.41 -4.48 26.99
CA ALA A 50 -10.74 -5.04 26.77
C ALA A 50 -10.79 -6.52 27.19
N ALA A 51 -9.77 -7.31 26.81
CA ALA A 51 -9.63 -8.70 27.22
C ALA A 51 -9.58 -8.87 28.74
N SER A 52 -8.86 -8.00 29.46
CA SER A 52 -8.78 -8.03 30.92
C SER A 52 -10.12 -7.75 31.62
N ARG A 53 -11.12 -7.26 30.88
CA ARG A 53 -12.49 -7.03 31.34
C ARG A 53 -13.45 -8.13 30.86
N GLY A 54 -12.94 -9.23 30.32
CA GLY A 54 -13.73 -10.35 29.79
C GLY A 54 -14.38 -10.08 28.44
N GLU A 55 -14.02 -8.98 27.75
CA GLU A 55 -14.54 -8.71 26.41
C GLU A 55 -13.87 -9.64 25.38
N ALA A 56 -14.62 -10.18 24.41
CA ALA A 56 -14.05 -10.94 23.32
C ALA A 56 -13.26 -10.03 22.36
N VAL A 57 -11.98 -10.35 22.15
CA VAL A 57 -11.03 -9.50 21.38
C VAL A 57 -10.57 -10.16 20.09
N ALA A 58 -10.51 -11.50 20.07
CA ALA A 58 -10.07 -12.25 18.90
C ALA A 58 -11.27 -12.60 18.01
N ARG A 59 -11.19 -12.22 16.73
CA ARG A 59 -12.05 -12.74 15.67
C ARG A 59 -11.21 -13.51 14.68
N SER A 60 -11.66 -14.69 14.29
CA SER A 60 -11.05 -15.42 13.19
C SER A 60 -11.50 -14.79 11.87
N THR A 61 -10.58 -14.64 10.92
CA THR A 61 -10.89 -14.16 9.56
C THR A 61 -10.46 -15.19 8.52
N PRO A 62 -11.09 -15.21 7.33
CA PRO A 62 -10.64 -16.07 6.23
C PRO A 62 -9.19 -15.83 5.81
N LEU A 63 -8.63 -14.64 6.10
CA LEU A 63 -7.25 -14.27 5.75
C LEU A 63 -6.22 -14.72 6.79
N ASP A 64 -6.64 -15.25 7.94
CA ASP A 64 -5.71 -15.69 8.99
C ASP A 64 -4.79 -16.82 8.49
N ARG A 65 -5.34 -17.79 7.74
CA ARG A 65 -4.55 -18.91 7.18
C ARG A 65 -3.57 -18.45 6.09
N PRO A 66 -3.97 -17.67 5.07
CA PRO A 66 -3.03 -17.08 4.12
C PRO A 66 -1.92 -16.26 4.78
N LEU A 67 -2.26 -15.45 5.79
CA LEU A 67 -1.27 -14.64 6.53
C LEU A 67 -0.29 -15.52 7.31
N ALA A 68 -0.77 -16.56 7.98
CA ALA A 68 0.09 -17.52 8.68
C ALA A 68 1.00 -18.28 7.70
N ALA A 69 0.48 -18.72 6.55
CA ALA A 69 1.27 -19.37 5.51
C ALA A 69 2.36 -18.43 4.95
N ALA A 70 2.01 -17.16 4.70
CA ALA A 70 2.97 -16.15 4.27
C ALA A 70 4.05 -15.89 5.33
N ALA A 71 3.66 -15.82 6.61
CA ALA A 71 4.59 -15.65 7.73
C ALA A 71 5.56 -16.84 7.85
N LEU A 72 5.06 -18.07 7.70
CA LEU A 72 5.88 -19.28 7.73
C LEU A 72 6.83 -19.35 6.54
N ALA A 73 6.36 -19.03 5.33
CA ALA A 73 7.21 -18.95 4.15
C ALA A 73 8.31 -17.89 4.31
N PHE A 74 7.97 -16.72 4.85
CA PHE A 74 8.94 -15.67 5.16
C PHE A 74 9.95 -16.13 6.20
N ALA A 75 9.51 -16.77 7.28
CA ALA A 75 10.38 -17.28 8.34
C ALA A 75 11.32 -18.38 7.83
N ALA A 76 10.84 -19.29 6.99
CA ALA A 76 11.66 -20.32 6.35
C ALA A 76 12.72 -19.70 5.43
N ALA A 77 12.33 -18.76 4.57
CA ALA A 77 13.26 -18.03 3.70
C ALA A 77 14.28 -17.20 4.49
N LEU A 78 13.86 -16.63 5.62
CA LEU A 78 14.75 -15.90 6.53
C LEU A 78 15.74 -16.84 7.23
N ALA A 79 15.30 -18.00 7.69
CA ALA A 79 16.15 -18.99 8.36
C ALA A 79 17.25 -19.50 7.42
N ALA A 80 16.89 -19.73 6.15
CA ALA A 80 17.79 -20.14 5.08
C ALA A 80 18.69 -18.99 4.57
N SER A 81 18.35 -17.72 4.83
CA SER A 81 19.11 -16.57 4.34
C SER A 81 20.51 -16.48 4.97
N PRO A 82 21.59 -16.37 4.16
CA PRO A 82 22.93 -16.01 4.65
C PRO A 82 23.02 -14.70 5.44
N ASP A 83 22.15 -13.73 5.18
CA ASP A 83 22.07 -12.48 5.94
C ASP A 83 20.70 -12.34 6.59
N ARG A 84 20.59 -12.90 7.79
CA ARG A 84 19.34 -12.92 8.57
C ARG A 84 19.02 -11.54 9.12
N PHE A 85 20.04 -10.76 9.50
CA PHE A 85 19.82 -9.43 10.06
C PHE A 85 19.16 -8.51 9.04
N LEU A 86 19.67 -8.50 7.81
CA LEU A 86 19.08 -7.73 6.72
C LEU A 86 17.66 -8.20 6.40
N GLY A 87 17.38 -9.50 6.43
CA GLY A 87 16.03 -10.03 6.24
C GLY A 87 15.05 -9.67 7.37
N VAL A 88 15.54 -9.48 8.60
CA VAL A 88 14.73 -9.05 9.75
C VAL A 88 14.39 -7.56 9.65
N VAL A 89 15.40 -6.73 9.43
CA VAL A 89 15.30 -5.26 9.51
C VAL A 89 14.86 -4.63 8.20
N GLY A 90 15.22 -5.22 7.06
CA GLY A 90 15.07 -4.64 5.73
C GLY A 90 16.31 -3.87 5.27
N VAL A 91 16.38 -3.57 3.96
CA VAL A 91 17.48 -2.80 3.36
C VAL A 91 17.33 -1.32 3.70
N TYR A 92 18.45 -0.59 3.82
CA TYR A 92 18.45 0.86 3.91
C TYR A 92 17.64 1.49 2.77
N SER A 93 16.74 2.43 3.09
CA SER A 93 15.71 3.00 2.18
C SER A 93 14.55 2.06 1.78
N LEU A 94 14.56 0.80 2.19
CA LEU A 94 13.52 -0.21 1.93
C LEU A 94 13.21 -1.04 3.18
N TYR A 95 13.17 -0.39 4.34
CA TYR A 95 12.84 -1.03 5.63
C TYR A 95 11.47 -1.72 5.65
N ALA A 96 10.58 -1.33 4.73
CA ALA A 96 9.27 -1.96 4.55
C ALA A 96 9.33 -3.40 4.01
N GLU A 97 10.49 -3.88 3.56
CA GLU A 97 10.67 -5.24 3.00
C GLU A 97 11.14 -6.27 4.04
N GLY A 98 11.46 -5.85 5.27
CA GLY A 98 11.93 -6.73 6.34
C GLY A 98 10.81 -7.45 7.11
N LEU A 99 11.18 -8.46 7.89
CA LEU A 99 10.26 -9.21 8.76
C LEU A 99 9.47 -8.28 9.69
N PHE A 100 10.12 -7.26 10.28
CA PHE A 100 9.44 -6.37 11.22
C PHE A 100 8.31 -5.57 10.56
N ALA A 101 8.49 -5.09 9.33
CA ALA A 101 7.43 -4.41 8.60
C ALA A 101 6.28 -5.37 8.25
N PHE A 102 6.61 -6.60 7.83
CA PHE A 102 5.59 -7.64 7.59
C PHE A 102 4.79 -7.97 8.85
N LEU A 103 5.45 -8.20 9.99
CA LEU A 103 4.80 -8.47 11.27
C LEU A 103 3.95 -7.29 11.73
N LEU A 104 4.43 -6.05 11.53
CA LEU A 104 3.65 -4.85 11.83
C LEU A 104 2.35 -4.80 11.03
N CYS A 105 2.40 -5.09 9.72
CA CYS A 105 1.21 -5.20 8.87
C CYS A 105 0.27 -6.32 9.33
N ALA A 106 0.80 -7.50 9.68
CA ALA A 106 0.01 -8.61 10.19
C ALA A 106 -0.67 -8.28 11.53
N LEU A 107 0.05 -7.63 12.45
CA LEU A 107 -0.48 -7.15 13.72
C LEU A 107 -1.53 -6.05 13.52
N ALA A 108 -1.34 -5.15 12.57
CA ALA A 108 -2.32 -4.14 12.20
C ALA A 108 -3.61 -4.79 11.66
N PHE A 109 -3.48 -5.79 10.80
CA PHE A 109 -4.61 -6.56 10.28
C PHE A 109 -5.39 -7.26 11.40
N ARG A 110 -4.69 -7.98 12.27
CA ARG A 110 -5.32 -8.68 13.41
C ARG A 110 -5.97 -7.72 14.39
N ALA A 111 -5.32 -6.59 14.68
CA ALA A 111 -5.92 -5.54 15.48
C ALA A 111 -7.16 -4.95 14.80
N ALA A 112 -7.14 -4.73 13.49
CA ALA A 112 -8.30 -4.24 12.74
C ALA A 112 -9.48 -5.21 12.84
N ALA A 113 -9.24 -6.52 12.63
CA ALA A 113 -10.25 -7.57 12.76
C ALA A 113 -10.82 -7.67 14.18
N GLY A 114 -9.98 -7.47 15.21
CA GLY A 114 -10.38 -7.43 16.61
C GLY A 114 -10.95 -6.08 17.06
N SER A 115 -10.80 -5.02 16.27
CA SER A 115 -11.32 -3.68 16.59
C SER A 115 -12.68 -3.39 15.98
N ASP A 116 -13.20 -4.30 15.16
CA ASP A 116 -14.40 -4.13 14.35
C ASP A 116 -15.47 -3.43 15.18
N LEU A 117 -15.73 -2.17 14.84
CA LEU A 117 -16.62 -1.28 15.56
C LEU A 117 -18.01 -1.62 15.03
N PRO A 118 -18.86 -2.40 15.75
CA PRO A 118 -20.17 -2.76 15.22
C PRO A 118 -21.01 -1.52 14.92
N GLU A 119 -20.74 -0.44 15.67
CA GLU A 119 -21.36 0.87 15.51
C GLU A 119 -20.86 1.65 14.26
N ARG A 120 -19.62 1.42 13.81
CA ARG A 120 -18.96 2.18 12.73
C ARG A 120 -17.98 1.32 11.91
N PRO A 121 -18.47 0.31 11.17
CA PRO A 121 -17.62 -0.56 10.34
C PRO A 121 -16.82 0.22 9.27
N GLU A 122 -17.32 1.39 8.89
CA GLU A 122 -16.75 2.25 7.85
C GLU A 122 -15.55 3.09 8.31
N ALA A 123 -15.22 3.10 9.60
CA ALA A 123 -14.26 4.07 10.15
C ALA A 123 -12.82 3.88 9.63
N LEU A 124 -12.38 2.64 9.44
CA LEU A 124 -11.04 2.33 8.89
C LEU A 124 -10.98 2.59 7.38
N PRO A 125 -11.94 2.12 6.55
CA PRO A 125 -12.05 2.53 5.16
C PRO A 125 -12.08 4.06 4.98
N ASP A 126 -12.85 4.78 5.80
CA ASP A 126 -12.93 6.24 5.72
C ASP A 126 -11.57 6.89 6.02
N ALA A 127 -10.80 6.37 6.98
CA ALA A 127 -9.45 6.85 7.25
C ALA A 127 -8.51 6.63 6.06
N LEU A 128 -8.61 5.48 5.38
CA LEU A 128 -7.87 5.22 4.14
C LEU A 128 -8.27 6.21 3.03
N VAL A 129 -9.56 6.49 2.86
CA VAL A 129 -10.06 7.45 1.85
C VAL A 129 -9.61 8.87 2.15
N TRP A 130 -9.67 9.32 3.41
CA TRP A 130 -9.14 10.63 3.82
C TRP A 130 -7.64 10.74 3.56
N SER A 131 -6.90 9.67 3.83
CA SER A 131 -5.45 9.63 3.60
C SER A 131 -5.13 9.69 2.11
N ALA A 132 -5.87 8.93 1.29
CA ALA A 132 -5.76 8.95 -0.17
C ALA A 132 -6.11 10.32 -0.75
N LEU A 133 -7.14 10.99 -0.22
CA LEU A 133 -7.50 12.35 -0.60
C LEU A 133 -6.34 13.31 -0.32
N ALA A 134 -5.76 13.27 0.87
CA ALA A 134 -4.67 14.15 1.25
C ALA A 134 -3.40 13.90 0.42
N VAL A 135 -2.93 12.65 0.32
CA VAL A 135 -1.70 12.33 -0.42
C VAL A 135 -1.88 12.49 -1.94
N GLY A 136 -3.09 12.24 -2.45
CA GLY A 136 -3.45 12.48 -3.85
C GLY A 136 -3.49 13.98 -4.19
N ALA A 137 -4.07 14.80 -3.32
CA ALA A 137 -4.05 16.26 -3.48
C ALA A 137 -2.63 16.81 -3.45
N VAL A 138 -1.80 16.36 -2.50
CA VAL A 138 -0.38 16.73 -2.43
C VAL A 138 0.37 16.31 -3.71
N ALA A 139 0.08 15.13 -4.26
CA ALA A 139 0.69 14.67 -5.52
C ALA A 139 0.34 15.59 -6.70
N VAL A 140 -0.92 16.02 -6.79
CA VAL A 140 -1.38 16.95 -7.83
C VAL A 140 -0.69 18.31 -7.67
N LEU A 141 -0.64 18.86 -6.46
CA LEU A 141 0.08 20.11 -6.19
C LEU A 141 1.57 20.01 -6.52
N GLN A 142 2.19 18.87 -6.22
CA GLN A 142 3.59 18.59 -6.58
C GLN A 142 3.77 18.58 -8.11
N ALA A 143 2.82 18.03 -8.87
CA ALA A 143 2.88 18.05 -10.34
C ALA A 143 2.79 19.47 -10.94
N PHE A 144 2.28 20.46 -10.18
CA PHE A 144 2.26 21.87 -10.54
C PHE A 144 3.46 22.68 -10.01
N GLY A 145 4.51 22.02 -9.49
CA GLY A 145 5.74 22.70 -9.05
C GLY A 145 5.72 23.20 -7.60
N SER A 146 4.79 22.73 -6.76
CA SER A 146 4.67 23.16 -5.36
C SER A 146 5.62 22.44 -4.39
N GLU A 147 6.59 21.64 -4.86
CA GLU A 147 7.45 20.82 -4.00
C GLU A 147 8.21 21.61 -2.92
N ARG A 148 8.67 22.82 -3.24
CA ARG A 148 9.46 23.66 -2.32
C ARG A 148 8.64 24.17 -1.14
N VAL A 149 7.37 24.49 -1.37
CA VAL A 149 6.46 24.98 -0.32
C VAL A 149 6.12 23.88 0.67
N LEU A 150 6.09 22.63 0.21
CA LEU A 150 5.72 21.47 1.03
C LEU A 150 6.93 20.77 1.67
N GLY A 151 8.16 21.25 1.43
CA GLY A 151 9.38 20.60 1.92
C GLY A 151 9.55 19.16 1.38
N LEU A 152 9.00 18.88 0.20
CA LEU A 152 9.07 17.57 -0.45
C LEU A 152 10.30 17.48 -1.35
N ARG A 153 10.76 16.26 -1.63
CA ARG A 153 11.77 16.03 -2.66
C ARG A 153 11.25 16.52 -4.03
N PRO A 154 12.13 17.08 -4.88
CA PRO A 154 11.79 17.42 -6.25
C PRO A 154 11.24 16.23 -7.04
N LEU A 155 10.49 16.51 -8.09
CA LEU A 155 9.95 15.48 -8.99
C LEU A 155 11.09 14.65 -9.59
N VAL A 156 11.06 13.33 -9.36
CA VAL A 156 11.99 12.42 -10.02
C VAL A 156 11.44 12.15 -11.41
N THR A 157 12.12 12.61 -12.47
CA THR A 157 11.69 12.43 -13.87
C THR A 157 10.28 12.97 -14.17
N GLY A 158 9.87 14.05 -13.49
CA GLY A 158 8.54 14.66 -13.66
C GLY A 158 7.40 13.87 -13.01
N ARG A 159 7.69 12.89 -12.14
CA ARG A 159 6.70 12.04 -11.48
C ARG A 159 6.52 12.44 -10.02
N ALA A 160 5.27 12.63 -9.60
CA ALA A 160 4.95 12.97 -8.22
C ALA A 160 5.17 11.79 -7.28
N GLY A 161 5.84 12.03 -6.15
CA GLY A 161 6.01 11.06 -5.06
C GLY A 161 5.16 11.40 -3.82
N SER A 162 4.65 12.63 -3.72
CA SER A 162 3.88 13.14 -2.58
C SER A 162 4.63 12.89 -1.24
N THR A 163 3.88 12.72 -0.15
CA THR A 163 4.42 12.29 1.14
C THR A 163 4.95 10.86 1.12
N MET A 164 4.76 10.08 0.04
CA MET A 164 5.32 8.73 -0.08
C MET A 164 6.79 8.74 -0.52
N GLY A 165 7.28 9.84 -1.12
CA GLY A 165 8.66 10.00 -1.56
C GLY A 165 9.05 9.17 -2.78
N ASP A 166 8.21 8.21 -3.19
CA ASP A 166 8.39 7.37 -4.37
C ASP A 166 7.08 7.30 -5.18
N PRO A 167 7.13 7.54 -6.52
CA PRO A 167 5.93 7.54 -7.36
C PRO A 167 5.28 6.16 -7.51
N VAL A 168 6.03 5.06 -7.40
CA VAL A 168 5.46 3.71 -7.46
C VAL A 168 4.70 3.40 -6.18
N LEU A 169 5.30 3.71 -5.02
CA LEU A 169 4.65 3.54 -3.71
C LEU A 169 3.39 4.42 -3.60
N LEU A 170 3.47 5.69 -4.02
CA LEU A 170 2.30 6.57 -4.10
C LEU A 170 1.17 5.94 -4.91
N GLY A 171 1.49 5.46 -6.11
CA GLY A 171 0.52 4.82 -6.99
C GLY A 171 -0.11 3.57 -6.34
N ALA A 172 0.70 2.71 -5.72
CA ALA A 172 0.20 1.50 -5.05
C ALA A 172 -0.78 1.84 -3.91
N VAL A 173 -0.44 2.84 -3.10
CA VAL A 173 -1.28 3.31 -2.00
C VAL A 173 -2.60 3.90 -2.49
N LEU A 174 -2.55 4.76 -3.51
CA LEU A 174 -3.76 5.37 -4.07
C LEU A 174 -4.66 4.33 -4.75
N ALA A 175 -4.08 3.36 -5.46
CA ALA A 175 -4.81 2.26 -6.06
C ALA A 175 -5.55 1.41 -5.02
N ALA A 176 -4.92 1.11 -3.89
CA ALA A 176 -5.55 0.36 -2.79
C ALA A 176 -6.74 1.11 -2.15
N ALA A 177 -6.75 2.44 -2.22
CA ALA A 177 -7.85 3.26 -1.68
C ALA A 177 -9.06 3.36 -2.62
N VAL A 178 -8.93 3.04 -3.91
CA VAL A 178 -10.01 3.18 -4.90
C VAL A 178 -11.26 2.38 -4.53
N PRO A 179 -11.20 1.07 -4.18
CA PRO A 179 -12.39 0.31 -3.79
C PRO A 179 -13.12 0.92 -2.58
N ALA A 180 -12.38 1.37 -1.57
CA ALA A 180 -12.94 2.01 -0.38
C ALA A 180 -13.61 3.36 -0.72
N ALA A 181 -12.98 4.15 -1.59
CA ALA A 181 -13.54 5.43 -2.04
C ALA A 181 -14.82 5.23 -2.86
N LEU A 182 -14.87 4.21 -3.73
CA LEU A 182 -16.07 3.86 -4.49
C LEU A 182 -17.21 3.39 -3.59
N ALA A 183 -16.93 2.57 -2.58
CA ALA A 183 -17.91 2.17 -1.57
C ALA A 183 -18.46 3.39 -0.82
N ALA A 184 -17.56 4.27 -0.33
CA ALA A 184 -17.95 5.51 0.34
C ALA A 184 -18.79 6.44 -0.57
N ALA A 185 -18.48 6.51 -1.88
CA ALA A 185 -19.21 7.33 -2.85
C ALA A 185 -20.67 6.89 -3.05
N ARG A 186 -21.01 5.66 -2.68
CA ARG A 186 -22.38 5.12 -2.71
C ARG A 186 -23.09 5.17 -1.37
N ALA A 187 -22.40 5.57 -0.30
CA ALA A 187 -22.98 5.62 1.03
C ALA A 187 -24.26 6.48 1.04
N PRO A 188 -25.29 6.09 1.81
CA PRO A 188 -26.53 6.87 1.93
C PRO A 188 -26.29 8.30 2.44
N SER A 189 -25.35 8.44 3.39
CA SER A 189 -24.99 9.74 3.97
C SER A 189 -24.29 10.65 2.97
N SER A 190 -24.81 11.87 2.80
CA SER A 190 -24.26 12.86 1.85
C SER A 190 -22.78 13.16 2.08
N ARG A 191 -22.37 13.34 3.36
CA ARG A 191 -20.97 13.60 3.73
C ARG A 191 -20.01 12.52 3.25
N ARG A 192 -20.33 11.26 3.54
CA ARG A 192 -19.48 10.12 3.17
C ARG A 192 -19.46 9.89 1.66
N ARG A 193 -20.59 10.12 0.99
CA ARG A 193 -20.67 10.13 -0.47
C ARG A 193 -19.75 11.16 -1.10
N TRP A 194 -19.71 12.38 -0.55
CA TRP A 194 -18.76 13.40 -1.00
C TRP A 194 -17.31 13.02 -0.72
N LEU A 195 -17.02 12.49 0.47
CA LEU A 195 -15.69 11.96 0.79
C LEU A 195 -15.25 10.89 -0.20
N GLY A 196 -16.10 9.92 -0.52
CA GLY A 196 -15.79 8.87 -1.48
C GLY A 196 -15.55 9.40 -2.89
N ARG A 197 -16.38 10.35 -3.36
CA ARG A 197 -16.19 10.99 -4.67
C ARG A 197 -14.89 11.78 -4.74
N ALA A 198 -14.64 12.63 -3.74
CA ALA A 198 -13.42 13.43 -3.66
C ALA A 198 -12.18 12.55 -3.53
N GLY A 199 -12.24 11.52 -2.68
CA GLY A 199 -11.16 10.56 -2.49
C GLY A 199 -10.88 9.74 -3.74
N ALA A 200 -11.90 9.28 -4.47
CA ALA A 200 -11.72 8.58 -5.74
C ALA A 200 -11.08 9.50 -6.79
N LEU A 201 -11.56 10.74 -6.92
CA LEU A 201 -10.98 11.72 -7.84
C LEU A 201 -9.52 12.01 -7.51
N ALA A 202 -9.20 12.27 -6.23
CA ALA A 202 -7.85 12.53 -5.78
C ALA A 202 -6.94 11.30 -5.94
N ALA A 203 -7.44 10.09 -5.71
CA ALA A 203 -6.69 8.86 -5.94
C ALA A 203 -6.37 8.66 -7.42
N LEU A 204 -7.32 8.90 -8.32
CA LEU A 204 -7.09 8.83 -9.77
C LEU A 204 -6.14 9.92 -10.25
N ALA A 205 -6.34 11.17 -9.82
CA ALA A 205 -5.49 12.30 -10.19
C ALA A 205 -4.06 12.14 -9.64
N GLY A 206 -3.90 11.71 -8.39
CA GLY A 206 -2.60 11.41 -7.81
C GLY A 206 -1.92 10.21 -8.47
N THR A 207 -2.68 9.19 -8.86
CA THR A 207 -2.16 8.05 -9.65
C THR A 207 -1.66 8.53 -11.01
N ALA A 208 -2.39 9.42 -11.68
CA ALA A 208 -1.96 10.07 -12.92
C ALA A 208 -0.66 10.87 -12.71
N ALA A 209 -0.61 11.72 -11.68
CA ALA A 209 0.57 12.51 -11.33
C ALA A 209 1.80 11.65 -11.00
N SER A 210 1.61 10.46 -10.45
CA SER A 210 2.70 9.50 -10.18
C SER A 210 3.29 8.87 -11.45
N GLY A 211 2.56 8.91 -12.57
CA GLY A 211 2.92 8.21 -13.80
C GLY A 211 3.05 6.69 -13.67
N SER A 212 2.53 6.08 -12.59
CA SER A 212 2.67 4.64 -12.34
C SER A 212 1.62 3.83 -13.11
N ARG A 213 2.03 3.19 -14.21
CA ARG A 213 1.17 2.29 -15.01
C ARG A 213 0.59 1.13 -14.19
N GLY A 214 1.42 0.51 -13.35
CA GLY A 214 0.99 -0.57 -12.47
C GLY A 214 -0.10 -0.14 -11.49
N ALA A 215 -0.07 1.12 -11.04
CA ALA A 215 -1.10 1.67 -10.17
C ALA A 215 -2.44 1.86 -10.90
N PHE A 216 -2.44 2.28 -12.17
CA PHE A 216 -3.68 2.33 -12.97
C PHE A 216 -4.30 0.94 -13.14
N LEU A 217 -3.47 -0.07 -13.48
CA LEU A 217 -3.94 -1.45 -13.61
C LEU A 217 -4.50 -1.97 -12.28
N ALA A 218 -3.81 -1.72 -11.16
CA ALA A 218 -4.26 -2.12 -9.84
C ALA A 218 -5.57 -1.40 -9.43
N ALA A 219 -5.69 -0.09 -9.69
CA ALA A 219 -6.90 0.68 -9.42
C ALA A 219 -8.08 0.17 -10.24
N GLY A 220 -7.88 -0.10 -11.54
CA GLY A 220 -8.88 -0.69 -12.43
C GLY A 220 -9.31 -2.09 -11.97
N ALA A 221 -8.36 -2.96 -11.64
CA ALA A 221 -8.63 -4.30 -11.12
C ALA A 221 -9.41 -4.25 -9.79
N GLY A 222 -8.98 -3.40 -8.85
CA GLY A 222 -9.68 -3.20 -7.57
C GLY A 222 -11.11 -2.68 -7.76
N ALA A 223 -11.30 -1.71 -8.65
CA ALA A 223 -12.63 -1.21 -9.01
C ALA A 223 -13.51 -2.30 -9.64
N ALA A 224 -12.94 -3.14 -10.52
CA ALA A 224 -13.66 -4.25 -11.15
C ALA A 224 -14.08 -5.32 -10.13
N VAL A 225 -13.19 -5.70 -9.21
CA VAL A 225 -13.51 -6.65 -8.13
C VAL A 225 -14.60 -6.07 -7.23
N TRP A 226 -14.47 -4.82 -6.79
CA TRP A 226 -15.50 -4.14 -6.01
C TRP A 226 -16.86 -4.14 -6.73
N ALA A 227 -16.86 -3.81 -8.03
CA ALA A 227 -18.08 -3.82 -8.83
C ALA A 227 -18.71 -5.21 -8.94
N ALA A 228 -17.89 -6.25 -9.11
CA ALA A 228 -18.34 -7.63 -9.21
C ALA A 228 -18.98 -8.11 -7.91
N LEU A 229 -18.47 -7.67 -6.76
CA LEU A 229 -19.02 -7.99 -5.43
C LEU A 229 -20.30 -7.21 -5.13
N GLU A 230 -20.30 -5.89 -5.38
CA GLU A 230 -21.41 -4.98 -5.04
C GLU A 230 -22.63 -5.16 -5.96
N PHE A 231 -22.42 -5.43 -7.24
CA PHE A 231 -23.49 -5.40 -8.25
C PHE A 231 -23.93 -6.76 -8.74
N ARG A 232 -23.83 -7.81 -7.90
CA ARG A 232 -24.37 -9.14 -8.24
C ARG A 232 -25.87 -9.09 -8.59
N GLU A 233 -26.61 -8.13 -8.02
CA GLU A 233 -28.07 -8.01 -8.18
C GLU A 233 -28.55 -6.78 -8.98
N ARG A 234 -27.64 -5.92 -9.48
CA ARG A 234 -28.01 -4.68 -10.20
C ARG A 234 -27.21 -4.51 -11.51
N PRO A 235 -27.65 -5.16 -12.61
CA PRO A 235 -26.84 -5.32 -13.82
C PRO A 235 -26.52 -4.01 -14.56
N GLY A 236 -27.38 -2.98 -14.49
CA GLY A 236 -27.15 -1.70 -15.18
C GLY A 236 -25.95 -0.92 -14.63
N THR A 237 -25.82 -0.84 -13.30
CA THR A 237 -24.70 -0.14 -12.65
C THR A 237 -23.38 -0.91 -12.78
N ARG A 238 -23.46 -2.25 -12.83
CA ARG A 238 -22.30 -3.12 -13.07
C ARG A 238 -21.59 -2.76 -14.38
N ARG A 239 -22.33 -2.56 -15.47
CA ARG A 239 -21.76 -2.21 -16.78
C ARG A 239 -21.02 -0.88 -16.77
N ALA A 240 -21.60 0.15 -16.12
CA ALA A 240 -20.96 1.47 -16.02
C ALA A 240 -19.66 1.42 -15.23
N VAL A 241 -19.62 0.67 -14.11
CA VAL A 241 -18.40 0.54 -13.31
C VAL A 241 -17.36 -0.32 -14.02
N LEU A 242 -17.76 -1.41 -14.68
CA LEU A 242 -16.84 -2.21 -15.49
C LEU A 242 -16.27 -1.41 -16.66
N ALA A 243 -17.07 -0.57 -17.32
CA ALA A 243 -16.60 0.34 -18.36
C ALA A 243 -15.61 1.36 -17.79
N ALA A 244 -15.88 1.93 -16.61
CA ALA A 244 -14.94 2.83 -15.94
C ALA A 244 -13.65 2.12 -15.53
N ALA A 245 -13.73 0.89 -15.00
CA ALA A 245 -12.57 0.07 -14.66
C ALA A 245 -11.74 -0.29 -15.89
N ALA A 246 -12.41 -0.66 -16.99
CA ALA A 246 -11.77 -0.91 -18.28
C ALA A 246 -11.12 0.35 -18.84
N LEU A 247 -11.73 1.53 -18.67
CA LEU A 247 -11.13 2.81 -19.07
C LEU A 247 -9.89 3.12 -18.24
N VAL A 248 -9.95 2.95 -16.91
CA VAL A 248 -8.80 3.17 -16.00
C VAL A 248 -7.66 2.21 -16.35
N ALA A 249 -7.96 0.93 -16.59
CA ALA A 249 -6.98 -0.04 -17.07
C ALA A 249 -6.44 0.33 -18.46
N GLY A 250 -7.33 0.76 -19.37
CA GLY A 250 -7.00 1.20 -20.72
C GLY A 250 -6.08 2.42 -20.75
N ILE A 251 -6.26 3.38 -19.84
CA ILE A 251 -5.33 4.51 -19.64
C ILE A 251 -3.97 4.00 -19.18
N GLY A 252 -3.95 3.04 -18.24
CA GLY A 252 -2.72 2.36 -17.81
C GLY A 252 -1.99 1.66 -18.97
N LEU A 253 -2.74 0.97 -19.84
CA LEU A 253 -2.22 0.27 -21.01
C LEU A 253 -1.81 1.22 -22.14
N TRP A 254 -2.53 2.33 -22.35
CA TRP A 254 -2.13 3.37 -23.31
C TRP A 254 -0.82 4.01 -22.90
N GLY A 255 -0.64 4.27 -21.60
CA GLY A 255 0.65 4.66 -21.05
C GLY A 255 1.75 3.62 -21.28
N ALA A 256 1.41 2.33 -21.42
CA ALA A 256 2.36 1.27 -21.76
C ALA A 256 2.80 1.27 -23.24
N GLY A 257 2.03 1.90 -24.14
CA GLY A 257 2.40 2.10 -25.55
C GLY A 257 3.39 3.25 -25.80
N ARG A 258 3.77 4.02 -24.76
CA ARG A 258 4.88 4.97 -24.85
C ARG A 258 6.20 4.23 -25.05
N ALA A 259 7.12 4.80 -25.82
CA ALA A 259 8.44 4.23 -26.07
C ALA A 259 9.08 3.76 -24.75
N ALA A 260 9.56 2.52 -24.74
CA ALA A 260 10.15 1.90 -23.56
C ALA A 260 11.25 2.80 -22.99
N GLY A 261 11.02 3.36 -21.81
CA GLY A 261 12.00 4.20 -21.14
C GLY A 261 13.09 3.37 -20.48
N ARG A 262 14.16 4.03 -19.99
CA ARG A 262 15.21 3.38 -19.19
C ARG A 262 14.68 2.55 -18.01
N SER A 263 13.54 2.93 -17.43
CA SER A 263 12.92 2.16 -16.36
C SER A 263 12.35 0.81 -16.82
N ASP A 264 11.91 0.69 -18.08
CA ASP A 264 11.32 -0.54 -18.61
C ASP A 264 12.40 -1.55 -19.00
N SER A 265 13.47 -1.08 -19.67
CA SER A 265 14.64 -1.91 -19.94
C SER A 265 15.30 -2.41 -18.66
N ALA A 266 15.46 -1.55 -17.64
CA ALA A 266 16.00 -1.95 -16.34
C ALA A 266 15.13 -3.00 -15.65
N ARG A 267 13.79 -2.92 -15.76
CA ARG A 267 12.88 -3.95 -15.23
C ARG A 267 13.03 -5.25 -16.00
N LEU A 268 13.05 -5.23 -17.33
CA LEU A 268 13.23 -6.44 -18.13
C LEU A 268 14.56 -7.12 -17.81
N ALA A 269 15.65 -6.35 -17.67
CA ALA A 269 16.94 -6.86 -17.23
C ALA A 269 16.91 -7.44 -15.80
N LEU A 270 16.13 -6.84 -14.89
CA LEU A 270 15.89 -7.39 -13.56
C LEU A 270 15.12 -8.72 -13.63
N TRP A 271 14.09 -8.81 -14.47
CA TRP A 271 13.32 -10.04 -14.67
C TRP A 271 14.15 -11.14 -15.34
N SER A 272 15.04 -10.80 -16.26
CA SER A 272 15.90 -11.77 -16.94
C SER A 272 16.98 -12.36 -16.02
N ALA A 273 17.33 -11.68 -14.92
CA ALA A 273 18.23 -12.20 -13.89
C ALA A 273 17.56 -13.21 -12.94
N LEU A 274 16.22 -13.21 -12.83
CA LEU A 274 15.50 -14.07 -11.89
C LEU A 274 15.75 -15.58 -12.08
N PRO A 275 15.74 -16.14 -13.32
CA PRO A 275 16.00 -17.56 -13.51
C PRO A 275 17.38 -18.00 -12.99
N ALA A 276 18.39 -17.11 -13.02
CA ALA A 276 19.71 -17.41 -12.49
C ALA A 276 19.70 -17.41 -10.95
N ILE A 277 19.05 -16.42 -10.34
CA ILE A 277 18.86 -16.34 -8.87
C ILE A 277 18.11 -17.56 -8.35
N VAL A 278 17.03 -17.98 -9.03
CA VAL A 278 16.25 -19.18 -8.66
C VAL A 278 17.05 -20.47 -8.88
N ARG A 279 17.94 -20.52 -9.87
CA ARG A 279 18.82 -21.69 -10.06
C ARG A 279 19.86 -21.83 -8.94
N GLU A 280 20.34 -20.72 -8.38
CA GLU A 280 21.28 -20.73 -7.26
C GLU A 280 20.62 -21.13 -5.93
N ASP A 281 19.38 -20.68 -5.70
CA ASP A 281 18.59 -21.03 -4.51
C ASP A 281 17.13 -21.32 -4.92
N PRO A 282 16.82 -22.56 -5.29
CA PRO A 282 15.51 -22.91 -5.85
C PRO A 282 14.40 -22.97 -4.80
N LEU A 283 14.74 -23.10 -3.51
CA LEU A 283 13.76 -23.25 -2.44
C LEU A 283 13.31 -21.90 -1.88
N PHE A 284 14.26 -20.97 -1.69
CA PHE A 284 13.99 -19.71 -1.00
C PHE A 284 14.37 -18.47 -1.82
N GLY A 285 14.94 -18.66 -3.01
CA GLY A 285 15.39 -17.56 -3.87
C GLY A 285 16.45 -16.71 -3.17
N ALA A 286 16.36 -15.39 -3.30
CA ALA A 286 17.31 -14.51 -2.63
C ALA A 286 17.10 -14.42 -1.10
N GLY A 287 15.95 -14.88 -0.59
CA GLY A 287 15.47 -14.55 0.75
C GLY A 287 14.95 -13.12 0.87
N PRO A 288 14.31 -12.79 2.01
CA PRO A 288 13.70 -11.48 2.24
C PRO A 288 14.74 -10.36 2.25
N ALA A 289 14.40 -9.20 1.68
CA ALA A 289 15.24 -8.00 1.63
C ALA A 289 16.64 -8.20 1.01
N ARG A 290 16.85 -9.26 0.22
CA ARG A 290 18.17 -9.59 -0.36
C ARG A 290 18.20 -9.66 -1.87
N PHE A 291 17.05 -9.45 -2.50
CA PHE A 291 16.92 -9.48 -3.95
C PHE A 291 17.95 -8.58 -4.64
N GLN A 292 18.19 -7.37 -4.14
CA GLN A 292 19.19 -6.46 -4.71
C GLN A 292 20.62 -7.02 -4.66
N ALA A 293 20.99 -7.69 -3.56
CA ALA A 293 22.31 -8.28 -3.41
C ALA A 293 22.50 -9.49 -4.35
N ALA A 294 21.47 -10.33 -4.49
CA ALA A 294 21.47 -11.44 -5.45
C ALA A 294 21.54 -10.92 -6.89
N MET A 295 20.73 -9.92 -7.23
CA MET A 295 20.69 -9.33 -8.57
C MET A 295 22.02 -8.70 -8.99
N ARG A 296 22.81 -8.14 -8.07
CA ARG A 296 24.16 -7.60 -8.40
C ARG A 296 25.10 -8.64 -9.01
N ARG A 297 24.93 -9.93 -8.72
CA ARG A 297 25.74 -11.02 -9.28
C ARG A 297 25.32 -11.40 -10.69
N HIS A 298 24.07 -11.13 -11.05
CA HIS A 298 23.42 -11.60 -12.27
C HIS A 298 22.99 -10.47 -13.22
N ARG A 299 23.26 -9.21 -12.86
CA ARG A 299 22.89 -8.05 -13.68
C ARG A 299 23.65 -8.04 -15.00
N SER A 300 22.95 -7.78 -16.09
CA SER A 300 23.58 -7.59 -17.40
C SER A 300 24.35 -6.27 -17.45
N ALA A 301 25.28 -6.15 -18.41
CA ALA A 301 25.98 -4.89 -18.67
C ALA A 301 25.00 -3.76 -19.03
N GLU A 302 23.87 -4.08 -19.68
CA GLU A 302 22.80 -3.13 -20.03
C GLU A 302 22.06 -2.55 -18.80
N PHE A 303 22.17 -3.21 -17.64
CA PHE A 303 21.56 -2.75 -16.39
C PHE A 303 22.44 -1.74 -15.64
N VAL A 304 23.75 -1.72 -15.91
CA VAL A 304 24.73 -0.84 -15.25
C VAL A 304 24.77 0.52 -15.94
#